data_AF-A0AAP2GEV8-F1
#
_entry.id   AF-A0AAP2GEV8-F1
#
_cell.length_a   1.000
_cell.length_b   1.000
_cell.length_c   1.000
_cell.angle_alpha   90.00
_cell.angle_beta   90.00
_cell.angle_gamma   90.00
#
_symmetry.space_group_name_H-M   'P 1'
#
loop_
_entity.id
_entity.type
_entity.pdbx_description
1 polymer ?
#
loop_
_entity_poly.entity_id
_entity_poly.type
_entity_poly.pdbx_seq_one_letter_code
_entity_poly.pdbx_strand_id
1 'polypeptide(L)'
;MKKSSWFIFFLILAVSCLDDPDCFRLNNNVVGFVFRVIGTNRADTVRLTMVEISGTSSIVPDTVTSSVYVPVNFTTTQSTITFSYEDGRTNYVNLEYLLKTQFISPDCGSRYELSDLRAADSDIDSVRVISGAPNKAAGAINVELLRCPNPRYVGVAFFDMSPPTSATADYTSKAGSLAVDSITTDYSSDVFYRRASRSIFYLPVNPDATQTTFHFHTRGGTAPLNLEVTYTTRTRNPFPALCPDILAVENMAITVADGLAAVDSLGIDDDNEFLDYLTDPPSSNVRLYRCPQTNLARLVFRRYTSAQTTTQTQDDTIAVKRITSDYAAGAVYAANQDLRVVTLPVNPASNQTIFYIEYADANIPTDTVRLSYTSTRRPSDLPNCGDLITYTELAEVGDDGGTNNIIVAPGGTTNASTLHNPPTTYTNIQVIHAADQ
;
A
#
# COMPACT_ATOMS: atom_id res chain seq x y z
N MET A 1 -9.68 64.76 -15.64
CA MET A 1 -8.46 64.72 -14.79
C MET A 1 -8.47 63.68 -13.66
N LYS A 2 -9.60 63.05 -13.25
CA LYS A 2 -9.62 62.07 -12.14
C LYS A 2 -8.98 60.68 -12.41
N LYS A 3 -8.78 60.27 -13.67
CA LYS A 3 -8.24 58.93 -14.01
C LYS A 3 -6.70 58.81 -13.89
N SER A 4 -5.96 59.91 -13.96
CA SER A 4 -4.49 59.88 -13.92
C SER A 4 -3.92 59.76 -12.50
N SER A 5 -4.67 60.20 -11.49
CA SER A 5 -4.25 60.07 -10.08
C SER A 5 -4.24 58.61 -9.60
N TRP A 6 -5.12 57.77 -10.14
CA TRP A 6 -5.22 56.36 -9.73
C TRP A 6 -4.04 55.53 -10.26
N PHE A 7 -3.55 55.84 -11.46
CA PHE A 7 -2.36 55.21 -12.03
C PHE A 7 -1.09 55.51 -11.23
N ILE A 8 -0.94 56.75 -10.74
CA ILE A 8 0.21 57.13 -9.89
C ILE A 8 0.17 56.38 -8.56
N PHE A 9 -1.02 56.19 -7.98
CA PHE A 9 -1.17 55.43 -6.72
C PHE A 9 -0.82 53.94 -6.90
N PHE A 10 -1.21 53.33 -8.03
CA PHE A 10 -0.79 51.95 -8.37
C PHE A 10 0.70 51.85 -8.69
N LEU A 11 1.30 52.86 -9.31
CA LEU A 11 2.74 52.89 -9.57
C LEU A 11 3.54 52.98 -8.26
N ILE A 12 3.10 53.80 -7.31
CA ILE A 12 3.74 53.92 -5.99
C ILE A 12 3.60 52.62 -5.18
N LEU A 13 2.43 51.95 -5.25
CA LEU A 13 2.23 50.63 -4.62
C LEU A 13 3.05 49.52 -5.29
N ALA A 14 3.23 49.56 -6.61
CA ALA A 14 4.05 48.58 -7.33
C ALA A 14 5.54 48.74 -7.02
N VAL A 15 6.04 49.97 -6.88
CA VAL A 15 7.45 50.24 -6.56
C VAL A 15 7.76 49.94 -5.09
N SER A 16 6.81 50.13 -4.17
CA SER A 16 7.01 49.85 -2.73
C SER A 16 7.01 48.36 -2.36
N CYS A 17 6.71 47.45 -3.28
CA CYS A 17 6.88 46.00 -3.10
C CYS A 17 8.12 45.41 -3.79
N LEU A 18 8.97 46.26 -4.41
CA LEU A 18 10.12 45.83 -5.22
C LEU A 18 11.49 46.10 -4.57
N ASP A 19 11.53 46.77 -3.42
CA ASP A 19 12.80 47.28 -2.82
C ASP A 19 13.41 46.38 -1.74
N ASP A 20 12.71 45.35 -1.25
CA ASP A 20 13.35 44.39 -0.35
C ASP A 20 13.96 43.24 -1.17
N PRO A 21 15.30 43.14 -1.27
CA PRO A 21 15.92 41.99 -1.90
C PRO A 21 15.48 40.73 -1.16
N ASP A 22 15.06 39.72 -1.91
CA ASP A 22 14.58 38.45 -1.37
C ASP A 22 15.74 37.70 -0.69
N CYS A 23 16.05 38.06 0.57
CA CYS A 23 17.18 37.53 1.34
C CYS A 23 16.92 36.11 1.88
N PHE A 24 15.92 35.39 1.37
CA PHE A 24 15.57 34.06 1.85
C PHE A 24 16.46 33.00 1.20
N ARG A 25 16.95 32.05 2.02
CA ARG A 25 17.74 30.87 1.59
C ARG A 25 18.94 31.22 0.71
N LEU A 26 19.72 32.20 1.16
CA LEU A 26 20.94 32.62 0.49
C LEU A 26 21.96 31.47 0.46
N ASN A 27 22.10 30.72 1.55
CA ASN A 27 23.11 29.66 1.65
C ASN A 27 22.71 28.41 0.86
N ASN A 28 23.67 27.78 0.19
CA ASN A 28 23.49 26.47 -0.40
C ASN A 28 24.05 25.41 0.56
N ASN A 29 23.37 25.21 1.69
CA ASN A 29 23.83 24.33 2.76
C ASN A 29 23.01 23.05 2.90
N VAL A 30 22.17 22.69 1.92
CA VAL A 30 21.38 21.46 1.98
C VAL A 30 22.01 20.38 1.09
N VAL A 31 22.41 19.27 1.69
CA VAL A 31 22.91 18.10 0.96
C VAL A 31 21.80 17.06 0.86
N GLY A 32 21.45 16.65 -0.36
CA GLY A 32 20.57 15.52 -0.61
C GLY A 32 21.35 14.21 -0.65
N PHE A 33 20.95 13.24 0.16
CA PHE A 33 21.44 11.88 0.17
C PHE A 33 20.39 10.95 -0.45
N VAL A 34 20.82 9.98 -1.25
CA VAL A 34 19.96 8.87 -1.70
C VAL A 34 20.63 7.54 -1.33
N PHE A 35 19.84 6.61 -0.82
CA PHE A 35 20.30 5.26 -0.49
C PHE A 35 20.10 4.35 -1.70
N ARG A 36 21.12 3.55 -2.03
CA ARG A 36 21.13 2.64 -3.18
C ARG A 36 21.82 1.32 -2.85
N VAL A 37 21.48 0.29 -3.62
CA VAL A 37 22.19 -0.99 -3.60
C VAL A 37 23.17 -1.06 -4.76
N ILE A 38 24.42 -1.44 -4.48
CA ILE A 38 25.47 -1.59 -5.49
C ILE A 38 25.03 -2.63 -6.54
N GLY A 39 25.26 -2.33 -7.82
CA GLY A 39 25.00 -3.26 -8.92
C GLY A 39 23.58 -3.25 -9.47
N THR A 40 22.57 -2.84 -8.70
CA THR A 40 21.18 -2.83 -9.19
C THR A 40 20.71 -1.44 -9.62
N ASN A 41 21.41 -0.37 -9.19
CA ASN A 41 21.00 1.02 -9.36
C ASN A 41 19.57 1.31 -8.84
N ARG A 42 18.99 0.41 -8.04
CA ARG A 42 17.68 0.59 -7.42
C ARG A 42 17.83 1.42 -6.15
N ALA A 43 16.81 2.21 -5.86
CA ALA A 43 16.73 2.95 -4.61
C ALA A 43 16.57 1.98 -3.45
N ASP A 44 17.39 2.12 -2.41
CA ASP A 44 17.28 1.35 -1.18
C ASP A 44 16.34 2.07 -0.23
N THR A 45 15.34 1.36 0.28
CA THR A 45 14.35 1.95 1.18
C THR A 45 14.73 1.62 2.60
N VAL A 46 15.13 2.64 3.36
CA VAL A 46 15.60 2.49 4.73
C VAL A 46 14.61 3.15 5.69
N ARG A 47 14.50 2.60 6.90
CA ARG A 47 13.82 3.27 8.02
C ARG A 47 14.87 3.90 8.91
N LEU A 48 14.97 5.22 8.83
CA LEU A 48 15.83 6.01 9.69
C LEU A 48 15.08 6.30 10.99
N THR A 49 15.81 6.34 12.10
CA THR A 49 15.31 6.78 13.40
C THR A 49 15.84 8.17 13.75
N MET A 50 17.07 8.46 13.33
CA MET A 50 17.73 9.74 13.58
C MET A 50 18.76 10.05 12.50
N VAL A 51 18.89 11.33 12.15
CA VAL A 51 19.99 11.87 11.37
C VAL A 51 20.63 12.99 12.19
N GLU A 52 21.83 12.73 12.71
CA GLU A 52 22.60 13.67 13.49
C GLU A 52 23.65 14.35 12.60
N ILE A 53 23.86 15.65 12.81
CA ILE A 53 24.84 16.43 12.05
C ILE A 53 25.72 17.15 13.05
N SER A 54 27.04 16.99 12.92
CA SER A 54 28.01 17.62 13.81
C SER A 54 27.81 19.14 13.89
N GLY A 55 27.52 19.65 15.09
CA GLY A 55 27.36 21.10 15.34
C GLY A 55 25.97 21.68 14.99
N THR A 56 24.97 20.85 14.69
CA THR A 56 23.57 21.31 14.53
C THR A 56 22.59 20.39 15.28
N SER A 57 21.31 20.73 15.30
CA SER A 57 20.28 19.89 15.92
C SER A 57 20.00 18.64 15.07
N SER A 58 19.82 17.48 15.73
CA SER A 58 19.40 16.24 15.08
C SER A 58 18.07 16.40 14.35
N ILE A 59 17.96 15.77 13.18
CA ILE A 59 16.68 15.56 12.49
C ILE A 59 16.17 14.19 12.92
N VAL A 60 14.90 14.08 13.25
CA VAL A 60 14.24 12.80 13.59
C VAL A 60 13.31 12.42 12.45
N PRO A 61 13.82 11.84 11.35
CA PRO A 61 12.97 11.34 10.29
C PRO A 61 12.44 9.97 10.72
N ASP A 62 11.41 9.89 11.57
CA ASP A 62 10.70 8.62 11.85
C ASP A 62 9.86 8.21 10.63
N THR A 63 10.55 7.95 9.53
CA THR A 63 9.97 7.76 8.21
C THR A 63 10.76 6.72 7.42
N VAL A 64 10.03 5.94 6.64
CA VAL A 64 10.60 5.06 5.62
C VAL A 64 10.90 5.91 4.40
N THR A 65 12.17 5.99 4.00
CA THR A 65 12.60 6.83 2.87
C THR A 65 13.76 6.21 2.10
N SER A 66 13.88 6.59 0.84
CA SER A 66 15.06 6.31 0.01
C SER A 66 15.98 7.51 -0.16
N SER A 67 15.60 8.68 0.36
CA SER A 67 16.42 9.88 0.33
C SER A 67 16.19 10.77 1.54
N VAL A 68 17.20 11.57 1.90
CA VAL A 68 17.09 12.53 3.00
C VAL A 68 17.85 13.80 2.63
N TYR A 69 17.31 14.95 3.04
CA TYR A 69 17.90 16.25 2.79
C TYR A 69 18.32 16.86 4.12
N VAL A 70 19.61 17.14 4.24
CA VAL A 70 20.24 17.44 5.52
C VAL A 70 20.97 18.79 5.40
N PRO A 71 20.70 19.76 6.29
CA PRO A 71 21.49 20.98 6.34
C PRO A 71 22.88 20.65 6.89
N VAL A 72 23.93 21.05 6.18
CA VAL A 72 25.31 20.96 6.65
C VAL A 72 25.73 22.26 7.33
N ASN A 73 26.76 22.18 8.18
CA ASN A 73 27.26 23.32 8.92
C ASN A 73 28.06 24.27 8.01
N PHE A 74 27.46 25.39 7.61
CA PHE A 74 28.12 26.38 6.74
C PHE A 74 29.15 27.28 7.45
N THR A 75 29.43 27.05 8.74
CA THR A 75 30.47 27.78 9.49
C THR A 75 31.79 27.00 9.61
N THR A 76 31.79 25.73 9.19
CA THR A 76 32.95 24.84 9.17
C THR A 76 33.20 24.37 7.73
N THR A 77 34.39 23.84 7.43
CA THR A 77 34.73 23.25 6.12
C THR A 77 34.43 21.75 6.04
N GLN A 78 33.81 21.21 7.09
CA GLN A 78 33.54 19.79 7.26
C GLN A 78 32.28 19.60 8.11
N SER A 79 31.48 18.58 7.77
CA SER A 79 30.34 18.12 8.56
C SER A 79 30.33 16.60 8.61
N THR A 80 30.17 16.03 9.79
CA THR A 80 29.88 14.60 9.96
C THR A 80 28.38 14.41 10.07
N ILE A 81 27.83 13.51 9.25
CA ILE A 81 26.42 13.15 9.23
C ILE A 81 26.32 11.69 9.68
N THR A 82 25.56 11.44 10.75
CA THR A 82 25.34 10.09 11.30
C THR A 82 23.89 9.69 11.07
N PHE A 83 23.68 8.57 10.39
CA PHE A 83 22.39 7.93 10.14
C PHE A 83 22.19 6.81 11.15
N SER A 84 21.12 6.90 11.95
CA SER A 84 20.67 5.81 12.83
C SER A 84 19.46 5.14 12.20
N TYR A 85 19.42 3.81 12.23
CA TYR A 85 18.39 2.99 11.62
C TYR A 85 17.49 2.34 12.69
N GLU A 86 16.33 1.82 12.30
CA GLU A 86 15.41 1.11 13.22
C GLU A 86 16.02 -0.20 13.76
N ASP A 87 16.89 -0.85 12.97
CA ASP A 87 17.58 -2.08 13.36
C ASP A 87 18.74 -1.86 14.37
N GLY A 88 18.94 -0.61 14.81
CA GLY A 88 20.00 -0.24 15.75
C GLY A 88 21.36 0.01 15.11
N ARG A 89 21.49 -0.19 13.78
CA ARG A 89 22.71 0.19 13.06
C ARG A 89 22.90 1.71 13.08
N THR A 90 24.16 2.13 13.07
CA THR A 90 24.56 3.52 12.87
C THR A 90 25.64 3.57 11.80
N ASN A 91 25.49 4.49 10.86
CA ASN A 91 26.50 4.78 9.85
C ASN A 91 26.82 6.26 9.83
N TYR A 92 28.02 6.64 9.42
CA TYR A 92 28.38 8.04 9.24
C TYR A 92 29.04 8.31 7.88
N VAL A 93 28.89 9.55 7.44
CA VAL A 93 29.61 10.11 6.31
C VAL A 93 30.18 11.45 6.74
N ASN A 94 31.48 11.61 6.53
CA ASN A 94 32.19 12.85 6.75
C ASN A 94 32.32 13.60 5.41
N LEU A 95 31.66 14.74 5.30
CA LEU A 95 31.67 15.58 4.12
C LEU A 95 32.63 16.75 4.31
N GLU A 96 33.51 16.96 3.33
CA GLU A 96 34.35 18.15 3.22
C GLU A 96 33.85 19.04 2.08
N TYR A 97 34.01 20.35 2.24
CA TYR A 97 33.66 21.34 1.23
C TYR A 97 34.44 22.64 1.44
N LEU A 98 34.58 23.40 0.36
CA LEU A 98 35.12 24.75 0.36
C LEU A 98 34.04 25.77 0.69
N LEU A 99 34.31 26.57 1.71
CA LEU A 99 33.48 27.68 2.16
C LEU A 99 33.93 29.00 1.50
N LYS A 100 33.06 29.63 0.72
CA LYS A 100 33.28 30.98 0.18
C LYS A 100 32.26 31.93 0.78
N THR A 101 32.75 33.02 1.38
CA THR A 101 31.86 34.09 1.87
C THR A 101 31.66 35.12 0.77
N GLN A 102 30.41 35.47 0.50
CA GLN A 102 30.01 36.50 -0.46
C GLN A 102 29.18 37.55 0.26
N PHE A 103 29.44 38.82 -0.02
CA PHE A 103 28.61 39.92 0.49
C PHE A 103 27.60 40.29 -0.60
N ILE A 104 26.30 40.13 -0.34
CA ILE A 104 25.26 40.40 -1.34
C ILE A 104 24.92 41.89 -1.35
N SER A 105 24.53 42.42 -0.20
CA SER A 105 24.16 43.81 0.01
C SER A 105 24.27 44.15 1.50
N PRO A 106 24.30 45.45 1.85
CA PRO A 106 24.22 45.88 3.25
C PRO A 106 23.01 45.31 3.99
N ASP A 107 21.88 45.14 3.30
CA ASP A 107 20.61 44.71 3.91
C ASP A 107 20.49 43.18 4.07
N CYS A 108 21.03 42.39 3.12
CA CYS A 108 20.99 40.91 3.20
C CYS A 108 22.17 40.32 3.98
N GLY A 109 23.26 41.07 4.18
CA GLY A 109 24.46 40.61 4.85
C GLY A 109 25.28 39.60 4.04
N SER A 110 26.04 38.77 4.75
CA SER A 110 26.92 37.76 4.17
C SER A 110 26.18 36.46 3.83
N ARG A 111 26.41 35.96 2.62
CA ARG A 111 26.04 34.63 2.15
C ARG A 111 27.25 33.69 2.21
N TYR A 112 27.01 32.45 2.60
CA TYR A 112 27.98 31.37 2.54
C TYR A 112 27.67 30.45 1.36
N GLU A 113 28.62 30.34 0.45
CA GLU A 113 28.56 29.43 -0.69
C GLU A 113 29.49 28.24 -0.47
N LEU A 114 28.90 27.04 -0.40
CA LEU A 114 29.61 25.78 -0.27
C LEU A 114 29.88 25.20 -1.67
N SER A 115 31.10 24.74 -1.91
CA SER A 115 31.55 24.18 -3.20
C SER A 115 32.57 23.07 -2.97
N ASP A 116 32.93 22.33 -4.02
CA ASP A 116 33.88 21.20 -3.94
C ASP A 116 33.51 20.17 -2.86
N LEU A 117 32.22 19.84 -2.78
CA LEU A 117 31.69 18.83 -1.90
C LEU A 117 32.35 17.48 -2.23
N ARG A 118 32.93 16.84 -1.22
CA ARG A 118 33.56 15.52 -1.31
C ARG A 118 33.30 14.71 -0.06
N ALA A 119 33.25 13.39 -0.20
CA ALA A 119 33.24 12.48 0.94
C ALA A 119 34.68 12.22 1.36
N ALA A 120 35.04 12.61 2.58
CA ALA A 120 36.39 12.46 3.11
C ALA A 120 36.58 11.12 3.82
N ASP A 121 35.56 10.67 4.54
CA ASP A 121 35.56 9.42 5.30
C ASP A 121 34.12 8.89 5.47
N SER A 122 33.96 7.58 5.64
CA SER A 122 32.66 6.94 5.92
C SER A 122 32.82 5.50 6.35
N ASP A 123 31.85 5.00 7.12
CA ASP A 123 31.69 3.56 7.42
C ASP A 123 30.63 2.85 6.54
N ILE A 124 30.17 3.54 5.49
CA ILE A 124 29.26 3.00 4.48
C ILE A 124 30.09 2.32 3.39
N ASP A 125 29.60 1.19 2.86
CA ASP A 125 30.34 0.36 1.88
C ASP A 125 30.88 1.18 0.69
N SER A 126 30.09 2.12 0.16
CA SER A 126 30.56 3.08 -0.82
C SER A 126 29.79 4.40 -0.76
N VAL A 127 30.50 5.52 -0.95
CA VAL A 127 29.92 6.86 -1.05
C VAL A 127 30.31 7.47 -2.39
N ARG A 128 29.31 7.93 -3.15
CA ARG A 128 29.51 8.58 -4.45
C ARG A 128 28.96 10.01 -4.43
N VAL A 129 29.82 11.00 -4.66
CA VAL A 129 29.36 12.38 -4.83
C VAL A 129 29.00 12.64 -6.29
N ILE A 130 27.73 12.98 -6.53
CA ILE A 130 27.16 13.26 -7.86
C ILE A 130 27.24 14.75 -8.20
N SER A 131 27.09 15.61 -7.19
CA SER A 131 27.17 17.07 -7.35
C SER A 131 28.10 17.66 -6.30
N GLY A 132 29.16 18.34 -6.78
CA GLY A 132 30.16 19.00 -5.94
C GLY A 132 29.68 20.30 -5.28
N ALA A 133 28.42 20.70 -5.42
CA ALA A 133 27.87 21.87 -4.74
C ALA A 133 26.56 21.49 -4.04
N PRO A 134 26.40 21.71 -2.72
CA PRO A 134 25.12 21.50 -2.05
C PRO A 134 24.04 22.46 -2.58
N ASN A 135 22.79 22.18 -2.24
CA ASN A 135 21.62 22.89 -2.73
C ASN A 135 21.17 24.01 -1.79
N LYS A 136 20.41 24.97 -2.33
CA LYS A 136 19.72 26.02 -1.55
C LYS A 136 18.47 25.50 -0.81
N ALA A 137 17.90 24.39 -1.28
CA ALA A 137 16.69 23.78 -0.74
C ALA A 137 16.71 22.27 -0.98
N ALA A 138 15.83 21.55 -0.29
CA ALA A 138 15.56 20.15 -0.59
C ALA A 138 15.03 20.01 -2.03
N GLY A 139 15.55 19.04 -2.79
CA GLY A 139 15.06 18.74 -4.14
C GLY A 139 16.07 18.15 -5.11
N ALA A 140 17.37 18.23 -4.84
CA ALA A 140 18.40 17.58 -5.66
C ALA A 140 19.31 16.69 -4.81
N ILE A 141 19.75 15.58 -5.41
CA ILE A 141 20.66 14.63 -4.78
C ILE A 141 22.10 15.05 -5.06
N ASN A 142 22.91 15.09 -4.00
CA ASN A 142 24.33 15.38 -4.08
C ASN A 142 25.17 14.13 -3.83
N VAL A 143 24.72 13.25 -2.94
CA VAL A 143 25.49 12.11 -2.45
C VAL A 143 24.65 10.84 -2.55
N GLU A 144 25.27 9.79 -3.09
CA GLU A 144 24.75 8.43 -3.09
C GLU A 144 25.45 7.61 -2.01
N LEU A 145 24.64 6.99 -1.16
CA LEU A 145 25.06 6.05 -0.14
C LEU A 145 24.76 4.65 -0.65
N LEU A 146 25.81 3.93 -1.00
CA LEU A 146 25.74 2.65 -1.69
C LEU A 146 26.11 1.56 -0.69
N ARG A 147 25.17 0.64 -0.42
CA ARG A 147 25.45 -0.56 0.37
C ARG A 147 25.65 -1.78 -0.51
N CYS A 148 26.40 -2.75 -0.01
CA CYS A 148 26.58 -4.04 -0.64
C CYS A 148 25.25 -4.81 -0.71
N PRO A 149 25.05 -5.62 -1.76
CA PRO A 149 23.87 -6.46 -1.88
C PRO A 149 23.76 -7.48 -0.74
N ASN A 150 22.57 -7.64 -0.19
CA ASN A 150 22.19 -8.64 0.79
C ASN A 150 20.92 -9.41 0.31
N PRO A 151 21.05 -10.27 -0.72
CA PRO A 151 19.93 -10.99 -1.33
C PRO A 151 19.50 -12.19 -0.47
N ARG A 152 19.12 -11.93 0.78
CA ARG A 152 18.71 -12.95 1.77
C ARG A 152 17.24 -12.84 2.18
N TYR A 153 16.49 -11.98 1.51
CA TYR A 153 15.08 -11.75 1.82
C TYR A 153 14.21 -12.22 0.67
N VAL A 154 13.26 -13.10 0.98
CA VAL A 154 12.18 -13.49 0.08
C VAL A 154 11.03 -12.52 0.28
N GLY A 155 10.58 -11.87 -0.80
CA GLY A 155 9.33 -11.13 -0.80
C GLY A 155 8.13 -12.04 -1.05
N VAL A 156 7.24 -12.18 -0.07
CA VAL A 156 5.98 -12.92 -0.19
C VAL A 156 4.85 -11.92 -0.35
N ALA A 157 4.33 -11.81 -1.57
CA ALA A 157 3.26 -10.91 -1.93
C ALA A 157 1.92 -11.64 -2.00
N PHE A 158 0.86 -10.93 -1.62
CA PHE A 158 -0.50 -11.43 -1.56
C PHE A 158 -1.36 -10.69 -2.58
N PHE A 159 -2.17 -11.45 -3.31
CA PHE A 159 -3.03 -10.94 -4.36
C PHE A 159 -4.45 -11.47 -4.20
N ASP A 160 -5.41 -10.62 -4.51
CA ASP A 160 -6.82 -10.98 -4.65
C ASP A 160 -7.13 -11.14 -6.13
N MET A 161 -7.51 -12.35 -6.51
CA MET A 161 -7.96 -12.63 -7.85
C MET A 161 -9.38 -12.10 -8.04
N SER A 162 -9.61 -11.48 -9.18
CA SER A 162 -10.94 -11.05 -9.62
C SER A 162 -11.37 -11.94 -10.79
N PRO A 163 -12.63 -12.42 -10.78
CA PRO A 163 -13.12 -13.25 -11.87
C PRO A 163 -13.16 -12.42 -13.16
N PRO A 164 -13.05 -13.06 -14.33
CA PRO A 164 -13.10 -12.35 -15.60
C PRO A 164 -14.48 -11.72 -15.81
N THR A 165 -14.51 -10.50 -16.35
CA THR A 165 -15.75 -9.75 -16.62
C THR A 165 -16.54 -10.32 -17.80
N SER A 166 -15.97 -11.26 -18.56
CA SER A 166 -16.61 -11.94 -19.68
C SER A 166 -16.14 -13.40 -19.78
N ALA A 167 -16.71 -14.17 -20.71
CA ALA A 167 -16.26 -15.54 -20.96
C ALA A 167 -14.89 -15.63 -21.66
N THR A 168 -14.39 -14.53 -22.23
CA THR A 168 -13.14 -14.47 -23.00
C THR A 168 -12.07 -13.58 -22.36
N ALA A 169 -12.37 -12.96 -21.21
CA ALA A 169 -11.41 -12.16 -20.47
C ALA A 169 -10.57 -13.05 -19.57
N ASP A 170 -9.32 -12.66 -19.35
CA ASP A 170 -8.44 -13.31 -18.38
C ASP A 170 -8.79 -12.87 -16.96
N TYR A 171 -8.37 -13.67 -15.98
CA TYR A 171 -8.41 -13.26 -14.59
C TYR A 171 -7.49 -12.04 -14.39
N THR A 172 -7.95 -11.09 -13.58
CA THR A 172 -7.10 -9.98 -13.13
C THR A 172 -6.77 -10.18 -11.67
N SER A 173 -5.63 -9.65 -11.22
CA SER A 173 -5.24 -9.67 -9.82
C SER A 173 -4.97 -8.26 -9.32
N LYS A 174 -5.30 -8.02 -8.06
CA LYS A 174 -4.94 -6.79 -7.35
C LYS A 174 -4.16 -7.14 -6.09
N ALA A 175 -3.29 -6.23 -5.66
CA ALA A 175 -2.56 -6.42 -4.40
C ALA A 175 -3.58 -6.57 -3.26
N GLY A 176 -3.59 -7.75 -2.64
CA GLY A 176 -4.40 -8.07 -1.47
C GLY A 176 -3.58 -7.84 -0.20
N SER A 177 -4.23 -7.65 0.94
CA SER A 177 -3.52 -7.59 2.23
C SER A 177 -3.80 -8.83 3.06
N LEU A 178 -2.74 -9.45 3.58
CA LEU A 178 -2.84 -10.46 4.63
C LEU A 178 -2.65 -9.81 6.00
N ALA A 179 -3.62 -10.02 6.89
CA ALA A 179 -3.52 -9.66 8.29
C ALA A 179 -2.92 -10.83 9.10
N VAL A 180 -1.79 -10.59 9.74
CA VAL A 180 -1.08 -11.56 10.58
C VAL A 180 -0.99 -11.05 12.02
N ASP A 181 -1.04 -11.97 12.98
CA ASP A 181 -0.66 -11.70 14.35
C ASP A 181 0.86 -11.80 14.52
N SER A 182 1.49 -12.74 13.82
CA SER A 182 2.94 -12.90 13.75
C SER A 182 3.37 -13.74 12.55
N ILE A 183 4.62 -13.56 12.12
CA ILE A 183 5.31 -14.49 11.22
C ILE A 183 6.55 -15.00 11.95
N THR A 184 6.75 -16.31 12.00
CA THR A 184 7.96 -16.92 12.57
C THR A 184 8.65 -17.80 11.53
N THR A 185 9.90 -18.17 11.79
CA THR A 185 10.64 -19.15 10.98
C THR A 185 10.93 -20.40 11.79
N ASP A 186 11.33 -21.46 11.10
CA ASP A 186 11.78 -22.73 11.71
C ASP A 186 13.21 -22.66 12.28
N TYR A 187 14.02 -21.67 11.88
CA TYR A 187 15.43 -21.56 12.26
C TYR A 187 15.74 -20.42 13.25
N SER A 188 14.82 -19.49 13.50
CA SER A 188 15.00 -18.38 14.46
C SER A 188 13.84 -18.33 15.47
N SER A 189 14.13 -17.89 16.69
CA SER A 189 13.12 -17.55 17.70
C SER A 189 12.48 -16.18 17.48
N ASP A 190 12.96 -15.43 16.49
CA ASP A 190 12.47 -14.09 16.19
C ASP A 190 11.03 -14.13 15.69
N VAL A 191 10.26 -13.13 16.11
CA VAL A 191 8.91 -12.91 15.62
C VAL A 191 8.95 -11.74 14.64
N PHE A 192 8.86 -12.05 13.36
CA PHE A 192 8.73 -11.09 12.29
C PHE A 192 7.30 -10.54 12.26
N TYR A 193 7.15 -9.25 11.98
CA TYR A 193 5.86 -8.58 11.76
C TYR A 193 4.75 -8.89 12.80
N ARG A 194 4.74 -8.17 13.92
CA ARG A 194 3.68 -8.33 14.95
C ARG A 194 2.43 -7.52 14.59
N ARG A 195 1.26 -8.18 14.57
CA ARG A 195 -0.07 -7.57 14.31
C ARG A 195 -0.11 -6.73 13.01
N ALA A 196 0.62 -7.14 11.99
CA ALA A 196 0.74 -6.39 10.75
C ALA A 196 -0.38 -6.75 9.75
N SER A 197 -0.72 -5.81 8.88
CA SER A 197 -1.52 -6.05 7.68
C SER A 197 -0.77 -5.43 6.50
N ARG A 198 -0.27 -6.27 5.59
CA ARG A 198 0.54 -5.83 4.43
C ARG A 198 0.18 -6.64 3.19
N SER A 199 0.49 -6.10 2.02
CA SER A 199 0.38 -6.82 0.75
C SER A 199 1.64 -7.59 0.37
N ILE A 200 2.78 -7.24 0.98
CA ILE A 200 4.04 -7.96 0.81
C ILE A 200 4.78 -8.02 2.16
N PHE A 201 5.40 -9.17 2.42
CA PHE A 201 6.27 -9.40 3.56
C PHE A 201 7.65 -9.81 3.06
N TYR A 202 8.68 -9.11 3.51
CA TYR A 202 10.06 -9.47 3.24
C TYR A 202 10.60 -10.29 4.41
N LEU A 203 10.95 -11.54 4.15
CA LEU A 203 11.29 -12.52 5.17
C LEU A 203 12.70 -13.08 4.93
N PRO A 204 13.56 -13.14 5.95
CA PRO A 204 14.90 -13.67 5.78
C PRO A 204 14.87 -15.18 5.58
N VAL A 205 15.77 -15.69 4.74
CA VAL A 205 16.03 -17.13 4.62
C VAL A 205 17.23 -17.54 5.48
N ASN A 206 17.31 -18.81 5.84
CA ASN A 206 18.44 -19.37 6.56
C ASN A 206 19.65 -19.58 5.63
N PRO A 207 20.73 -18.79 5.74
CA PRO A 207 21.90 -18.95 4.87
C PRO A 207 22.62 -20.30 5.04
N ASP A 208 22.41 -20.98 6.16
CA ASP A 208 23.11 -22.22 6.54
C ASP A 208 22.29 -23.49 6.27
N ALA A 209 21.11 -23.35 5.66
CA ALA A 209 20.25 -24.46 5.29
C ALA A 209 19.84 -24.37 3.81
N THR A 210 19.31 -25.46 3.27
CA THR A 210 18.76 -25.53 1.90
C THR A 210 17.25 -25.28 1.87
N GLN A 211 16.68 -24.90 3.01
CA GLN A 211 15.24 -24.78 3.22
C GLN A 211 14.97 -23.83 4.39
N THR A 212 13.87 -23.10 4.29
CA THR A 212 13.30 -22.27 5.37
C THR A 212 11.78 -22.42 5.33
N THR A 213 11.17 -22.64 6.49
CA THR A 213 9.72 -22.64 6.65
C THR A 213 9.25 -21.37 7.33
N PHE A 214 8.35 -20.64 6.69
CA PHE A 214 7.67 -19.48 7.25
C PHE A 214 6.30 -19.86 7.80
N HIS A 215 6.05 -19.56 9.07
CA HIS A 215 4.78 -19.81 9.73
C HIS A 215 4.00 -18.50 9.87
N PHE A 216 2.97 -18.32 9.04
CA PHE A 216 2.08 -17.16 9.09
C PHE A 216 0.93 -17.44 10.04
N HIS A 217 0.98 -16.86 11.24
CA HIS A 217 -0.14 -16.88 12.18
C HIS A 217 -1.15 -15.81 11.79
N THR A 218 -2.12 -16.17 10.95
CA THR A 218 -3.12 -15.23 10.42
C THR A 218 -4.11 -14.81 11.50
N ARG A 219 -4.58 -13.56 11.41
CA ARG A 219 -5.53 -13.03 12.40
C ARG A 219 -6.88 -13.73 12.27
N GLY A 220 -7.31 -14.41 13.33
CA GLY A 220 -8.55 -15.19 13.35
C GLY A 220 -8.42 -16.59 12.75
N GLY A 221 -7.22 -16.97 12.26
CA GLY A 221 -6.92 -18.33 11.83
C GLY A 221 -6.64 -19.23 13.04
N THR A 222 -7.12 -20.48 13.00
CA THR A 222 -6.87 -21.47 14.05
C THR A 222 -5.56 -22.24 13.85
N ALA A 223 -5.01 -22.23 12.64
CA ALA A 223 -3.75 -22.87 12.28
C ALA A 223 -2.87 -21.91 11.47
N PRO A 224 -1.54 -21.99 11.60
CA PRO A 224 -0.64 -21.19 10.77
C PRO A 224 -0.69 -21.66 9.31
N LEU A 225 -0.52 -20.71 8.40
CA LEU A 225 -0.19 -21.01 7.01
C LEU A 225 1.32 -21.24 6.93
N ASN A 226 1.73 -22.42 6.50
CA ASN A 226 3.15 -22.80 6.41
C ASN A 226 3.64 -22.69 4.96
N LEU A 227 4.56 -21.76 4.71
CA LEU A 227 5.22 -21.58 3.42
C LEU A 227 6.65 -22.10 3.50
N GLU A 228 6.93 -23.17 2.80
CA GLU A 228 8.24 -23.78 2.74
C GLU A 228 8.97 -23.30 1.49
N VAL A 229 10.17 -22.74 1.66
CA VAL A 229 11.02 -22.28 0.57
C VAL A 229 12.31 -23.08 0.60
N THR A 230 12.55 -23.84 -0.46
CA THR A 230 13.79 -24.58 -0.71
C THR A 230 14.68 -23.79 -1.67
N TYR A 231 15.99 -23.87 -1.49
CA TYR A 231 16.95 -23.12 -2.30
C TYR A 231 18.35 -23.71 -2.19
N THR A 232 19.22 -23.24 -3.07
CA THR A 232 20.66 -23.45 -3.01
C THR A 232 21.37 -22.15 -2.67
N THR A 233 22.46 -22.21 -1.93
CA THR A 233 23.26 -21.04 -1.58
C THR A 233 24.61 -21.09 -2.29
N ARG A 234 25.06 -19.96 -2.83
CA ARG A 234 26.37 -19.85 -3.47
C ARG A 234 27.06 -18.57 -3.06
N THR A 235 28.31 -18.69 -2.61
CA THR A 235 29.17 -17.53 -2.39
C THR A 235 29.55 -16.91 -3.73
N ARG A 236 29.28 -15.61 -3.89
CA ARG A 236 29.67 -14.81 -5.06
C ARG A 236 30.29 -13.51 -4.60
N ASN A 237 31.16 -12.95 -5.41
CA ASN A 237 31.65 -11.59 -5.20
C ASN A 237 31.54 -10.79 -6.50
N PRO A 238 30.36 -10.21 -6.79
CA PRO A 238 30.18 -9.42 -8.00
C PRO A 238 30.97 -8.10 -7.98
N PHE A 239 31.39 -7.64 -6.79
CA PHE A 239 32.06 -6.34 -6.60
C PHE A 239 33.28 -6.48 -5.66
N PRO A 240 34.32 -7.24 -6.03
CA PRO A 240 35.40 -7.64 -5.11
C PRO A 240 36.25 -6.47 -4.60
N ALA A 241 36.19 -5.31 -5.26
CA ALA A 241 36.88 -4.10 -4.83
C ALA A 241 36.12 -3.32 -3.74
N LEU A 242 34.81 -3.55 -3.58
CA LEU A 242 33.94 -2.75 -2.72
C LEU A 242 33.21 -3.59 -1.68
N CYS A 243 32.89 -4.84 -2.00
CA CYS A 243 32.05 -5.69 -1.18
C CYS A 243 32.78 -6.96 -0.73
N PRO A 244 32.48 -7.44 0.48
CA PRO A 244 32.83 -8.79 0.86
C PRO A 244 32.08 -9.80 -0.02
N ASP A 245 32.51 -11.05 0.04
CA ASP A 245 31.78 -12.15 -0.56
C ASP A 245 30.34 -12.19 -0.03
N ILE A 246 29.38 -12.21 -0.95
CA ILE A 246 27.95 -12.28 -0.65
C ILE A 246 27.46 -13.71 -0.81
N LEU A 247 26.53 -14.12 0.05
CA LEU A 247 25.82 -15.38 -0.13
C LEU A 247 24.60 -15.13 -0.99
N ALA A 248 24.66 -15.59 -2.25
CA ALA A 248 23.52 -15.58 -3.15
C ALA A 248 22.63 -16.78 -2.89
N VAL A 249 21.31 -16.55 -2.94
CA VAL A 249 20.28 -17.59 -2.85
C VAL A 249 19.75 -17.82 -4.26
N GLU A 250 19.87 -19.05 -4.75
CA GLU A 250 19.63 -19.47 -6.12
C GLU A 250 18.75 -20.72 -6.19
N ASN A 251 18.11 -20.95 -7.35
CA ASN A 251 17.27 -22.13 -7.60
C ASN A 251 16.16 -22.30 -6.56
N MET A 252 15.42 -21.22 -6.28
CA MET A 252 14.36 -21.28 -5.29
C MET A 252 13.19 -22.13 -5.79
N ALA A 253 12.67 -23.00 -4.94
CA ALA A 253 11.41 -23.70 -5.15
C ALA A 253 10.54 -23.59 -3.90
N ILE A 254 9.24 -23.46 -4.12
CA ILE A 254 8.28 -23.15 -3.05
C ILE A 254 7.29 -24.30 -2.96
N THR A 255 7.12 -24.82 -1.76
CA THR A 255 6.11 -25.82 -1.42
C THR A 255 5.22 -25.23 -0.33
N VAL A 256 3.92 -25.37 -0.46
CA VAL A 256 3.00 -25.00 0.61
C VAL A 256 2.66 -26.29 1.36
N ALA A 257 3.28 -26.47 2.53
CA ALA A 257 3.32 -27.76 3.21
C ALA A 257 1.99 -28.12 3.88
N ASP A 258 1.26 -27.14 4.45
CA ASP A 258 -0.05 -27.33 5.10
C ASP A 258 -0.78 -25.98 5.31
N GLY A 259 -2.12 -26.01 5.42
CA GLY A 259 -2.93 -24.81 5.71
C GLY A 259 -3.38 -23.97 4.50
N LEU A 260 -3.30 -24.55 3.29
CA LEU A 260 -3.70 -23.94 2.01
C LEU A 260 -5.15 -23.45 1.94
N ALA A 261 -6.02 -23.78 2.90
CA ALA A 261 -7.37 -23.22 2.92
C ALA A 261 -7.42 -21.68 2.99
N ALA A 262 -6.31 -21.02 3.33
CA ALA A 262 -6.18 -19.56 3.34
C ALA A 262 -5.51 -18.96 2.08
N VAL A 263 -4.88 -19.77 1.24
CA VAL A 263 -4.17 -19.34 0.03
C VAL A 263 -4.37 -20.39 -1.04
N ASP A 264 -5.04 -20.00 -2.11
CA ASP A 264 -5.62 -20.99 -3.00
C ASP A 264 -4.75 -21.29 -4.22
N SER A 265 -3.97 -20.33 -4.71
CA SER A 265 -2.96 -20.62 -5.75
C SER A 265 -1.62 -19.93 -5.50
N LEU A 266 -0.58 -20.60 -5.98
CA LEU A 266 0.81 -20.15 -5.95
C LEU A 266 1.19 -19.76 -7.38
N GLY A 267 1.66 -18.54 -7.58
CA GLY A 267 2.37 -18.16 -8.79
C GLY A 267 3.80 -17.77 -8.45
N ILE A 268 4.71 -18.13 -9.34
CA ILE A 268 6.13 -17.86 -9.20
C ILE A 268 6.49 -16.88 -10.34
N ASP A 269 6.55 -15.59 -10.01
CA ASP A 269 6.72 -14.46 -10.95
C ASP A 269 5.61 -14.26 -12.02
N ASP A 270 5.72 -13.17 -12.81
CA ASP A 270 4.79 -12.78 -13.88
C ASP A 270 4.66 -13.84 -14.99
N ASP A 271 5.74 -14.58 -15.26
CA ASP A 271 5.79 -15.61 -16.31
C ASP A 271 5.61 -17.04 -15.79
N ASN A 272 5.29 -17.20 -14.49
CA ASN A 272 5.23 -18.50 -13.81
C ASN A 272 6.59 -19.27 -13.85
N GLU A 273 7.69 -18.56 -14.06
CA GLU A 273 9.05 -19.09 -14.06
C GLU A 273 9.67 -19.01 -12.65
N PHE A 274 10.42 -20.05 -12.27
CA PHE A 274 11.15 -20.02 -11.00
C PHE A 274 12.15 -18.87 -11.01
N LEU A 275 12.11 -18.03 -9.97
CA LEU A 275 13.12 -17.00 -9.80
C LEU A 275 14.48 -17.66 -9.55
N ASP A 276 15.37 -17.51 -10.53
CA ASP A 276 16.72 -18.06 -10.48
C ASP A 276 17.53 -17.53 -9.29
N TYR A 277 17.22 -16.32 -8.80
CA TYR A 277 17.93 -15.69 -7.69
C TYR A 277 17.09 -14.67 -6.89
N LEU A 278 17.43 -14.51 -5.61
CA LEU A 278 16.93 -13.39 -4.79
C LEU A 278 17.58 -12.07 -5.21
N THR A 279 16.78 -11.00 -5.24
CA THR A 279 17.23 -9.65 -5.61
C THR A 279 17.36 -8.76 -4.38
N ASP A 280 18.12 -7.67 -4.51
CA ASP A 280 18.26 -6.65 -3.47
C ASP A 280 18.27 -5.23 -4.08
N PRO A 281 17.35 -4.32 -3.70
CA PRO A 281 16.27 -4.49 -2.73
C PRO A 281 15.33 -5.65 -3.08
N PRO A 282 14.78 -6.35 -2.08
CA PRO A 282 13.96 -7.52 -2.34
C PRO A 282 12.71 -7.15 -3.13
N SER A 283 12.47 -7.89 -4.21
CA SER A 283 11.23 -7.84 -4.98
C SER A 283 10.20 -8.84 -4.46
N SER A 284 9.00 -8.84 -5.02
CA SER A 284 8.07 -9.96 -4.81
C SER A 284 8.65 -11.20 -5.47
N ASN A 285 9.08 -12.18 -4.68
CA ASN A 285 9.58 -13.45 -5.18
C ASN A 285 8.49 -14.52 -5.23
N VAL A 286 7.58 -14.49 -4.26
CA VAL A 286 6.48 -15.43 -4.11
C VAL A 286 5.17 -14.67 -4.25
N ARG A 287 4.26 -15.14 -5.09
CA ARG A 287 2.91 -14.57 -5.20
C ARG A 287 1.89 -15.59 -4.74
N LEU A 288 1.17 -15.22 -3.69
CA LEU A 288 0.11 -15.99 -3.09
C LEU A 288 -1.22 -15.36 -3.49
N TYR A 289 -2.01 -16.10 -4.27
CA TYR A 289 -3.29 -15.65 -4.77
C TYR A 289 -4.41 -16.26 -3.95
N ARG A 290 -5.35 -15.42 -3.50
CA ARG A 290 -6.63 -15.86 -2.97
C ARG A 290 -7.61 -16.03 -4.13
N CYS A 291 -8.37 -17.13 -4.13
CA CYS A 291 -9.42 -17.36 -5.10
C CYS A 291 -10.39 -16.18 -5.10
N PRO A 292 -10.98 -15.88 -6.27
CA PRO A 292 -12.06 -14.93 -6.31
C PRO A 292 -13.22 -15.42 -5.44
N GLN A 293 -13.66 -14.58 -4.50
CA GLN A 293 -14.88 -14.83 -3.74
C GLN A 293 -16.08 -14.50 -4.63
N THR A 294 -16.55 -15.49 -5.38
CA THR A 294 -17.61 -15.29 -6.37
C THR A 294 -19.01 -15.31 -5.76
N ASN A 295 -19.18 -15.89 -4.58
CA ASN A 295 -20.49 -16.02 -3.91
C ASN A 295 -20.83 -14.84 -3.01
N LEU A 296 -20.44 -13.63 -3.38
CA LEU A 296 -20.70 -12.43 -2.59
C LEU A 296 -21.62 -11.46 -3.33
N ALA A 297 -22.65 -10.99 -2.65
CA ALA A 297 -23.52 -9.91 -3.08
C ALA A 297 -23.29 -8.67 -2.21
N ARG A 298 -23.23 -7.49 -2.82
CA ARG A 298 -23.05 -6.24 -2.09
C ARG A 298 -24.39 -5.53 -1.93
N LEU A 299 -24.86 -5.34 -0.71
CA LEU A 299 -26.01 -4.50 -0.38
C LEU A 299 -25.52 -3.09 -0.02
N VAL A 300 -26.07 -2.07 -0.67
CA VAL A 300 -25.81 -0.65 -0.39
C VAL A 300 -27.07 -0.01 0.14
N PHE A 301 -26.98 0.66 1.29
CA PHE A 301 -28.10 1.37 1.89
C PHE A 301 -28.18 2.79 1.33
N ARG A 302 -29.38 3.18 0.87
CA ARG A 302 -29.65 4.49 0.25
C ARG A 302 -30.91 5.11 0.80
N ARG A 303 -30.89 6.43 0.86
CA ARG A 303 -32.04 7.27 1.18
C ARG A 303 -32.48 8.05 -0.06
N TYR A 304 -33.79 8.14 -0.25
CA TYR A 304 -34.37 9.07 -1.20
C TYR A 304 -34.43 10.47 -0.60
N THR A 305 -33.86 11.43 -1.32
CA THR A 305 -34.09 12.85 -1.06
C THR A 305 -35.09 13.35 -2.09
N SER A 306 -36.33 13.60 -1.65
CA SER A 306 -37.36 14.17 -2.52
C SER A 306 -37.12 15.67 -2.66
N ALA A 307 -36.48 16.08 -3.77
CA ALA A 307 -36.48 17.46 -4.24
C ALA A 307 -37.33 17.54 -5.52
N GLN A 308 -38.65 17.63 -5.31
CA GLN A 308 -39.77 17.97 -6.21
C GLN A 308 -39.86 17.51 -7.69
N THR A 309 -38.83 17.00 -8.36
CA THR A 309 -38.96 16.50 -9.76
C THR A 309 -37.90 15.47 -10.16
N THR A 310 -36.87 15.25 -9.36
CA THR A 310 -35.83 14.25 -9.63
C THR A 310 -35.60 13.40 -8.39
N THR A 311 -35.86 12.10 -8.50
CA THR A 311 -35.54 11.13 -7.46
C THR A 311 -34.02 10.98 -7.38
N GLN A 312 -33.38 11.74 -6.49
CA GLN A 312 -31.97 11.49 -6.18
C GLN A 312 -31.88 10.42 -5.08
N THR A 313 -31.06 9.41 -5.35
CA THR A 313 -30.63 8.47 -4.32
C THR A 313 -29.31 8.97 -3.75
N GLN A 314 -29.26 9.12 -2.44
CA GLN A 314 -28.03 9.42 -1.71
C GLN A 314 -27.67 8.18 -0.89
N ASP A 315 -26.40 7.77 -0.92
CA ASP A 315 -25.93 6.72 -0.03
C ASP A 315 -26.13 7.17 1.42
N ASP A 316 -26.70 6.28 2.23
CA ASP A 316 -27.04 6.54 3.63
C ASP A 316 -26.40 5.47 4.52
N THR A 317 -26.29 5.78 5.80
CA THR A 317 -25.76 4.86 6.81
C THR A 317 -26.88 4.45 7.75
N ILE A 318 -27.06 3.15 7.98
CA ILE A 318 -28.11 2.62 8.85
C ILE A 318 -27.53 1.71 9.93
N ALA A 319 -28.04 1.86 11.16
CA ALA A 319 -27.64 1.03 12.28
C ALA A 319 -28.25 -0.38 12.14
N VAL A 320 -27.44 -1.34 11.71
CA VAL A 320 -27.84 -2.75 11.59
C VAL A 320 -27.45 -3.49 12.86
N LYS A 321 -28.35 -4.31 13.39
CA LYS A 321 -28.06 -5.18 14.53
C LYS A 321 -27.46 -6.50 14.06
N ARG A 322 -28.12 -7.16 13.11
CA ARG A 322 -27.62 -8.38 12.46
C ARG A 322 -28.32 -8.63 11.13
N ILE A 323 -27.68 -9.42 10.28
CA ILE A 323 -28.26 -9.97 9.06
C ILE A 323 -28.14 -11.48 9.12
N THR A 324 -29.25 -12.19 8.93
CA THR A 324 -29.29 -13.65 8.80
C THR A 324 -29.66 -14.04 7.37
N SER A 325 -29.33 -15.26 6.96
CA SER A 325 -29.81 -15.83 5.70
C SER A 325 -30.68 -17.06 5.93
N ASP A 326 -31.42 -17.49 4.91
CA ASP A 326 -32.24 -18.70 4.90
C ASP A 326 -31.45 -20.02 4.90
N TYR A 327 -30.15 -19.97 4.58
CA TYR A 327 -29.31 -21.16 4.44
C TYR A 327 -28.20 -21.27 5.49
N ALA A 328 -27.89 -20.19 6.23
CA ALA A 328 -26.88 -20.21 7.27
C ALA A 328 -27.53 -20.38 8.66
N ALA A 329 -26.92 -21.21 9.52
CA ALA A 329 -27.42 -21.45 10.88
C ALA A 329 -27.25 -20.25 11.85
N GLY A 330 -26.61 -19.17 11.41
CA GLY A 330 -26.31 -17.99 12.22
C GLY A 330 -26.37 -16.70 11.43
N ALA A 331 -26.01 -15.59 12.07
CA ALA A 331 -25.91 -14.31 11.41
C ALA A 331 -24.74 -14.32 10.41
N VAL A 332 -25.00 -13.97 9.16
CA VAL A 332 -23.98 -13.74 8.13
C VAL A 332 -23.28 -12.39 8.34
N TYR A 333 -23.91 -11.51 9.10
CA TYR A 333 -23.32 -10.28 9.60
C TYR A 333 -23.86 -9.99 11.01
N ALA A 334 -22.99 -9.76 11.99
CA ALA A 334 -23.38 -9.42 13.35
C ALA A 334 -22.45 -8.37 13.95
N ALA A 335 -22.82 -7.10 13.79
CA ALA A 335 -22.21 -6.01 14.53
C ALA A 335 -23.26 -4.90 14.67
N ASN A 336 -23.46 -4.40 15.89
CA ASN A 336 -24.28 -3.22 16.17
C ASN A 336 -23.56 -1.98 15.65
N GLN A 337 -23.51 -1.82 14.33
CA GLN A 337 -22.73 -0.81 13.64
C GLN A 337 -23.54 -0.13 12.55
N ASP A 338 -23.19 1.13 12.34
CA ASP A 338 -23.71 1.95 11.27
C ASP A 338 -23.09 1.49 9.95
N LEU A 339 -23.92 0.99 9.03
CA LEU A 339 -23.52 0.44 7.74
C LEU A 339 -24.04 1.27 6.58
N ARG A 340 -23.13 1.60 5.66
CA ARG A 340 -23.48 2.10 4.32
C ARG A 340 -23.52 0.99 3.28
N VAL A 341 -22.61 0.04 3.41
CA VAL A 341 -22.45 -1.09 2.48
C VAL A 341 -22.17 -2.34 3.31
N VAL A 342 -22.79 -3.45 2.94
CA VAL A 342 -22.48 -4.77 3.49
C VAL A 342 -22.33 -5.78 2.36
N THR A 343 -21.30 -6.61 2.44
CA THR A 343 -21.08 -7.72 1.51
C THR A 343 -21.55 -9.00 2.17
N LEU A 344 -22.47 -9.71 1.55
CA LEU A 344 -23.14 -10.88 2.09
C LEU A 344 -22.94 -12.09 1.19
N PRO A 345 -22.74 -13.29 1.76
CA PRO A 345 -22.62 -14.49 0.96
C PRO A 345 -23.99 -14.91 0.41
N VAL A 346 -24.02 -15.36 -0.85
CA VAL A 346 -25.19 -16.00 -1.46
C VAL A 346 -25.09 -17.52 -1.34
N ASN A 347 -26.24 -18.20 -1.33
CA ASN A 347 -26.37 -19.64 -1.22
C ASN A 347 -25.87 -20.35 -2.50
N PRO A 348 -24.75 -21.09 -2.44
CA PRO A 348 -24.21 -21.77 -3.63
C PRO A 348 -25.03 -22.98 -4.08
N ALA A 349 -25.95 -23.47 -3.25
CA ALA A 349 -26.77 -24.65 -3.52
C ALA A 349 -28.20 -24.32 -4.02
N SER A 350 -28.52 -23.03 -4.18
CA SER A 350 -29.83 -22.54 -4.59
C SER A 350 -29.66 -21.46 -5.66
N ASN A 351 -30.69 -21.21 -6.45
CA ASN A 351 -30.79 -20.06 -7.36
C ASN A 351 -31.38 -18.82 -6.68
N GLN A 352 -31.55 -18.88 -5.36
CA GLN A 352 -32.11 -17.82 -4.55
C GLN A 352 -31.50 -17.82 -3.14
N THR A 353 -31.31 -16.63 -2.58
CA THR A 353 -30.96 -16.39 -1.17
C THR A 353 -31.94 -15.39 -0.57
N ILE A 354 -32.40 -15.64 0.65
CA ILE A 354 -33.20 -14.68 1.41
C ILE A 354 -32.38 -14.17 2.59
N PHE A 355 -32.19 -12.86 2.67
CA PHE A 355 -31.60 -12.19 3.81
C PHE A 355 -32.68 -11.53 4.68
N TYR A 356 -32.51 -11.61 5.99
CA TYR A 356 -33.35 -10.92 6.97
C TYR A 356 -32.48 -9.91 7.71
N ILE A 357 -32.84 -8.62 7.62
CA ILE A 357 -32.07 -7.50 8.16
C ILE A 357 -32.78 -7.00 9.42
N GLU A 358 -32.17 -7.24 10.58
CA GLU A 358 -32.64 -6.70 11.86
C GLU A 358 -31.87 -5.42 12.17
N TYR A 359 -32.60 -4.33 12.41
CA TYR A 359 -32.03 -3.02 12.71
C TYR A 359 -31.73 -2.86 14.21
N ALA A 360 -30.83 -1.93 14.55
CA ALA A 360 -30.51 -1.63 15.94
C ALA A 360 -31.68 -0.96 16.68
N ASP A 361 -32.48 -0.17 15.97
CA ASP A 361 -33.74 0.36 16.50
C ASP A 361 -34.83 -0.70 16.43
N ALA A 362 -35.27 -1.17 17.61
CA ALA A 362 -36.30 -2.19 17.75
C ALA A 362 -37.69 -1.76 17.21
N ASN A 363 -37.88 -0.47 16.91
CA ASN A 363 -39.11 0.03 16.30
C ASN A 363 -39.14 -0.14 14.77
N ILE A 364 -37.99 -0.43 14.14
CA ILE A 364 -37.93 -0.70 12.70
C ILE A 364 -38.16 -2.21 12.52
N PRO A 365 -39.18 -2.62 11.74
CA PRO A 365 -39.44 -4.03 11.49
C PRO A 365 -38.26 -4.67 10.72
N THR A 366 -38.11 -5.98 10.86
CA THR A 366 -37.11 -6.74 10.09
C THR A 366 -37.45 -6.69 8.61
N ASP A 367 -36.49 -6.25 7.79
CA ASP A 367 -36.63 -6.26 6.34
C ASP A 367 -36.20 -7.61 5.76
N THR A 368 -36.85 -8.02 4.68
CA THR A 368 -36.54 -9.26 3.96
C THR A 368 -36.08 -8.92 2.54
N VAL A 369 -34.88 -9.37 2.17
CA VAL A 369 -34.32 -9.18 0.84
C VAL A 369 -34.18 -10.53 0.17
N ARG A 370 -34.91 -10.74 -0.93
CA ARG A 370 -34.84 -11.97 -1.72
C ARG A 370 -34.02 -11.73 -2.98
N LEU A 371 -32.85 -12.33 -3.06
CA LEU A 371 -32.00 -12.31 -4.25
C LEU A 371 -32.20 -13.60 -5.04
N SER A 372 -32.61 -13.48 -6.30
CA SER A 372 -32.57 -14.56 -7.27
C SER A 372 -31.43 -14.34 -8.24
N TYR A 373 -30.86 -15.44 -8.72
CA TYR A 373 -29.68 -15.42 -9.57
C TYR A 373 -29.51 -16.70 -10.36
N THR A 374 -28.82 -16.58 -11.50
CA THR A 374 -28.41 -17.72 -12.32
C THR A 374 -26.99 -18.11 -11.95
N SER A 375 -26.80 -19.30 -11.38
CA SER A 375 -25.48 -19.82 -11.04
C SER A 375 -24.88 -20.54 -12.25
N THR A 376 -23.73 -20.08 -12.74
CA THR A 376 -22.95 -20.76 -13.77
C THR A 376 -21.67 -21.30 -13.15
N ARG A 377 -21.54 -22.62 -13.12
CA ARG A 377 -20.30 -23.31 -12.72
C ARG A 377 -19.30 -23.22 -13.86
N ARG A 378 -18.11 -22.72 -13.57
CA ARG A 378 -16.96 -22.69 -14.48
C ARG A 378 -15.82 -23.48 -13.86
N PRO A 379 -15.18 -24.39 -14.61
CA PRO A 379 -13.91 -24.95 -14.16
C PRO A 379 -12.93 -23.80 -13.96
N SER A 380 -12.25 -23.79 -12.82
CA SER A 380 -11.17 -22.84 -12.58
C SER A 380 -9.90 -23.35 -13.24
N ASP A 381 -9.29 -22.52 -14.07
CA ASP A 381 -7.93 -22.78 -14.55
C ASP A 381 -6.89 -22.50 -13.43
N LEU A 382 -7.31 -21.90 -12.32
CA LEU A 382 -6.46 -21.70 -11.14
C LEU A 382 -6.34 -22.99 -10.34
N PRO A 383 -5.11 -23.46 -10.05
CA PRO A 383 -4.88 -24.59 -9.16
C PRO A 383 -5.58 -24.38 -7.82
N ASN A 384 -6.15 -25.45 -7.27
CA ASN A 384 -6.84 -25.53 -5.97
C ASN A 384 -8.05 -24.62 -5.73
N CYS A 385 -8.47 -23.76 -6.67
CA CYS A 385 -9.70 -22.97 -6.51
C CYS A 385 -11.00 -23.77 -6.65
N GLY A 386 -10.92 -25.04 -7.07
CA GLY A 386 -12.11 -25.83 -7.43
C GLY A 386 -12.90 -25.18 -8.57
N ASP A 387 -14.12 -25.65 -8.82
CA ASP A 387 -14.98 -24.96 -9.77
C ASP A 387 -15.46 -23.62 -9.20
N LEU A 388 -15.28 -22.54 -9.96
CA LEU A 388 -15.81 -21.24 -9.60
C LEU A 388 -17.28 -21.14 -10.02
N ILE A 389 -18.14 -20.80 -9.07
CA ILE A 389 -19.55 -20.54 -9.34
C ILE A 389 -19.73 -19.04 -9.52
N THR A 390 -20.04 -18.60 -10.73
CA THR A 390 -20.37 -17.21 -11.04
C THR A 390 -21.89 -17.02 -10.95
N TYR A 391 -22.35 -15.87 -10.47
CA TYR A 391 -23.77 -15.58 -10.28
C TYR A 391 -24.18 -14.43 -11.19
N THR A 392 -24.96 -14.71 -12.22
CA THR A 392 -25.43 -13.69 -13.17
C THR A 392 -26.91 -13.39 -12.96
N GLU A 393 -27.41 -12.35 -13.63
CA GLU A 393 -28.85 -12.02 -13.63
C GLU A 393 -29.40 -11.81 -12.21
N LEU A 394 -28.58 -11.22 -11.34
CA LEU A 394 -28.99 -10.91 -9.99
C LEU A 394 -30.25 -10.03 -10.06
N ALA A 395 -31.34 -10.51 -9.48
CA ALA A 395 -32.63 -9.82 -9.50
C ALA A 395 -33.30 -9.96 -8.14
N GLU A 396 -33.99 -8.91 -7.70
CA GLU A 396 -34.92 -9.04 -6.59
C GLU A 396 -36.20 -9.70 -7.10
N VAL A 397 -36.70 -10.69 -6.36
CA VAL A 397 -38.05 -11.20 -6.56
C VAL A 397 -38.96 -10.47 -5.59
N GLY A 398 -39.62 -9.42 -6.07
CA GLY A 398 -40.63 -8.72 -5.28
C GLY A 398 -41.72 -9.68 -4.84
N ASP A 399 -42.09 -9.63 -3.55
CA ASP A 399 -43.33 -10.25 -3.10
C ASP A 399 -44.50 -9.43 -3.68
N ASP A 400 -45.47 -10.13 -4.29
CA ASP A 400 -46.56 -9.64 -5.15
C ASP A 400 -47.55 -8.62 -4.53
N GLY A 401 -47.12 -7.69 -3.66
CA GLY A 401 -47.99 -6.67 -3.08
C GLY A 401 -47.33 -5.60 -2.20
N GLY A 402 -46.01 -5.59 -2.04
CA GLY A 402 -45.29 -4.58 -1.24
C GLY A 402 -44.34 -3.75 -2.10
N THR A 403 -44.46 -2.42 -2.06
CA THR A 403 -43.54 -1.48 -2.71
C THR A 403 -42.17 -1.47 -2.02
N ASN A 404 -41.38 -2.53 -2.20
CA ASN A 404 -39.97 -2.51 -1.83
C ASN A 404 -39.18 -1.98 -3.03
N ASN A 405 -38.45 -0.89 -2.80
CA ASN A 405 -37.66 -0.22 -3.83
C ASN A 405 -36.20 -0.70 -3.69
N ILE A 406 -35.87 -1.87 -4.22
CA ILE A 406 -34.47 -2.32 -4.32
C ILE A 406 -34.03 -2.19 -5.77
N ILE A 407 -32.93 -1.48 -6.01
CA ILE A 407 -32.37 -1.31 -7.36
C ILE A 407 -31.25 -2.34 -7.50
N VAL A 408 -31.30 -3.23 -8.49
CA VAL A 408 -30.17 -4.10 -8.80
C VAL A 408 -29.42 -3.51 -10.00
N ALA A 409 -28.13 -3.22 -9.85
CA ALA A 409 -27.32 -2.72 -10.95
C ALA A 409 -26.17 -3.69 -11.25
N PRO A 410 -26.05 -4.20 -12.50
CA PRO A 410 -24.81 -4.82 -12.97
C PRO A 410 -23.69 -3.78 -12.95
N GLY A 411 -22.44 -4.17 -12.69
CA GLY A 411 -21.31 -3.26 -12.75
C GLY A 411 -21.22 -2.59 -14.12
N GLY A 412 -21.47 -1.28 -14.15
CA GLY A 412 -21.45 -0.45 -15.36
C GLY A 412 -22.75 0.32 -15.59
N THR A 413 -22.73 1.62 -15.24
CA THR A 413 -23.70 2.68 -15.61
C THR A 413 -25.19 2.37 -15.48
N THR A 414 -25.82 2.97 -14.48
CA THR A 414 -27.26 2.88 -14.17
C THR A 414 -28.16 3.48 -15.26
N ASN A 415 -29.16 2.72 -15.71
CA ASN A 415 -30.46 3.28 -16.14
C ASN A 415 -31.49 2.96 -15.05
N ALA A 416 -31.95 3.98 -14.34
CA ALA A 416 -32.96 3.86 -13.31
C ALA A 416 -34.36 3.68 -13.93
N SER A 417 -35.09 2.65 -13.54
CA SER A 417 -36.54 2.58 -13.78
C SER A 417 -37.28 3.36 -12.68
N THR A 418 -38.22 4.21 -13.11
CA THR A 418 -39.10 5.01 -12.24
C THR A 418 -40.18 4.16 -11.61
N LEU A 419 -40.41 4.28 -10.29
CA LEU A 419 -41.64 3.82 -9.63
C LEU A 419 -41.98 4.64 -8.37
N HIS A 420 -43.24 4.50 -7.95
CA HIS A 420 -44.13 5.46 -7.30
C HIS A 420 -43.90 5.66 -5.77
N ASN A 421 -44.20 6.87 -5.28
CA ASN A 421 -44.08 7.31 -3.88
C ASN A 421 -45.11 6.66 -2.93
N PRO A 422 -44.67 6.16 -1.76
CA PRO A 422 -45.40 6.28 -0.51
C PRO A 422 -44.68 7.22 0.49
N PRO A 423 -45.36 7.71 1.54
CA PRO A 423 -44.82 8.72 2.44
C PRO A 423 -43.96 8.08 3.56
N THR A 424 -42.75 8.62 3.73
CA THR A 424 -41.92 8.57 4.94
C THR A 424 -41.69 7.21 5.61
N THR A 425 -40.90 6.35 4.97
CA THR A 425 -40.07 5.36 5.67
C THR A 425 -38.86 4.96 4.81
N TYR A 426 -37.69 4.92 5.45
CA TYR A 426 -36.40 4.40 4.94
C TYR A 426 -36.59 2.89 4.65
N THR A 427 -36.00 2.22 3.66
CA THR A 427 -34.61 2.18 3.20
C THR A 427 -34.61 1.57 1.80
N ASN A 428 -33.82 2.09 0.86
CA ASN A 428 -33.57 1.36 -0.38
C ASN A 428 -32.28 0.57 -0.27
N ILE A 429 -32.33 -0.67 -0.75
CA ILE A 429 -31.16 -1.53 -0.84
C ILE A 429 -30.76 -1.57 -2.32
N GLN A 430 -29.50 -1.30 -2.64
CA GLN A 430 -28.98 -1.56 -3.99
C GLN A 430 -28.10 -2.80 -3.94
N VAL A 431 -28.37 -3.77 -4.82
CA VAL A 431 -27.52 -4.95 -4.93
C VAL A 431 -26.56 -4.73 -6.10
N ILE A 432 -25.26 -4.80 -5.82
CA ILE A 432 -24.21 -4.67 -6.81
C ILE A 432 -23.44 -5.98 -6.86
N HIS A 433 -23.19 -6.46 -8.07
CA HIS A 433 -22.35 -7.63 -8.30
C HIS A 433 -20.91 -7.33 -7.86
N ALA A 434 -20.35 -8.13 -6.94
CA ALA A 434 -19.06 -7.84 -6.32
C ALA A 434 -17.85 -8.03 -7.27
N ALA A 435 -18.03 -8.69 -8.42
CA ALA A 435 -16.96 -9.04 -9.36
C ALA A 435 -16.30 -7.85 -10.09
N ASP A 436 -16.91 -6.66 -10.07
CA ASP A 436 -16.49 -5.52 -10.91
C ASP A 436 -15.71 -4.41 -10.16
N GLN A 437 -15.06 -4.72 -9.03
CA GLN A 437 -14.17 -3.82 -8.27
C GLN A 437 -12.94 -4.54 -7.72
#